data_AF-X1P331-F1
#
_entry.id   AF-X1P331-F1
#
_cell.length_a   1.000
_cell.length_b   1.000
_cell.length_c   1.000
_cell.angle_alpha   90.00
_cell.angle_beta   90.00
_cell.angle_gamma   90.00
#
_symmetry.space_group_name_H-M   'P 1'
#
loop_
_entity.id
_entity.type
_entity.pdbx_description
1 polymer ?
#
loop_
_entity_poly.entity_id
_entity_poly.type
_entity_poly.pdbx_seq_one_letter_code
_entity_poly.pdbx_strand_id
1 'polypeptide(L)'
;CDLQYHTAAHSLLPPADAVGVISVGAIDQANWETGPQESFSSQGPTNDGRIKPDISGPDGVTRYAYGGVGRGYGTSYATPHVAGAASLVLSKYPECTAAQLQSTLESWAIDMDTPGKDNIYGSGRLNLLLFAPFGLLKDLKVYPNPFRPSEGHTRIVFDKLTPDARIRIFALSGELVANSGELRGEEMWVWDAKNREERKLARGIYIYLVTNSQGEKKIGKIAVVK
;
A
#
# COMPACT_ATOMS: atom_id res chain seq x y z
N CYS A 1 41.64 10.69 -18.14
CA CYS A 1 40.94 9.43 -17.84
C CYS A 1 39.55 9.78 -17.34
N ASP A 2 38.60 10.00 -18.26
CA ASP A 2 37.18 10.21 -17.93
C ASP A 2 36.48 8.85 -17.99
N LEU A 3 36.24 8.28 -16.80
CA LEU A 3 35.61 6.98 -16.62
C LEU A 3 34.45 7.14 -15.62
N GLN A 4 33.62 8.17 -15.81
CA GLN A 4 32.42 8.37 -14.98
C GLN A 4 31.24 8.81 -15.85
N TYR A 5 30.62 7.85 -16.53
CA TYR A 5 29.18 7.95 -16.71
C TYR A 5 28.55 7.56 -15.37
N HIS A 6 28.08 8.55 -14.61
CA HIS A 6 27.22 8.30 -13.46
C HIS A 6 25.84 7.94 -13.97
N THR A 7 25.55 6.64 -14.07
CA THR A 7 24.20 6.17 -14.35
C THR A 7 23.50 5.93 -13.03
N ALA A 8 22.52 6.80 -12.70
CA ALA A 8 21.75 6.67 -11.47
C ALA A 8 20.86 5.40 -11.50
N ALA A 9 20.35 5.02 -12.66
CA ALA A 9 19.62 3.77 -12.82
C ALA A 9 20.52 2.56 -12.47
N HIS A 10 19.95 1.58 -11.77
CA HIS A 10 20.65 0.39 -11.26
C HIS A 10 21.77 0.65 -10.23
N SER A 11 21.77 1.82 -9.58
CA SER A 11 22.77 2.16 -8.55
C SER A 11 22.39 1.67 -7.15
N LEU A 12 21.30 0.93 -7.02
CA LEU A 12 20.84 0.30 -5.79
C LEU A 12 21.66 -0.96 -5.51
N LEU A 13 22.32 -1.00 -4.35
CA LEU A 13 23.24 -2.07 -3.96
C LEU A 13 22.67 -2.94 -2.82
N PRO A 14 23.16 -4.17 -2.65
CA PRO A 14 22.91 -4.94 -1.44
C PRO A 14 23.29 -4.16 -0.17
N PRO A 15 22.50 -4.24 0.91
CA PRO A 15 21.30 -5.07 1.08
C PRO A 15 20.00 -4.42 0.57
N ALA A 16 20.03 -3.20 0.04
CA ALA A 16 18.84 -2.46 -0.35
C ALA A 16 18.14 -3.02 -1.61
N ASP A 17 18.76 -3.95 -2.33
CA ASP A 17 18.13 -4.71 -3.41
C ASP A 17 17.42 -6.00 -2.91
N ALA A 18 17.55 -6.38 -1.64
CA ALA A 18 17.03 -7.65 -1.14
C ALA A 18 15.49 -7.72 -1.21
N VAL A 19 14.96 -8.95 -1.31
CA VAL A 19 13.52 -9.21 -1.18
C VAL A 19 13.14 -9.12 0.30
N GLY A 20 12.03 -8.44 0.60
CA GLY A 20 11.48 -8.34 1.96
C GLY A 20 12.12 -7.27 2.85
N VAL A 21 13.07 -6.48 2.34
CA VAL A 21 13.51 -5.25 3.00
C VAL A 21 12.78 -4.06 2.40
N ILE A 22 12.49 -3.05 3.23
CA ILE A 22 11.98 -1.75 2.77
C ILE A 22 13.18 -0.86 2.44
N SER A 23 13.34 -0.53 1.17
CA SER A 23 14.44 0.32 0.68
C SER A 23 13.97 1.76 0.59
N VAL A 24 14.78 2.70 1.06
CA VAL A 24 14.38 4.09 1.28
C VAL A 24 15.21 5.05 0.44
N GLY A 25 14.55 5.80 -0.43
CA GLY A 25 15.13 6.94 -1.15
C GLY A 25 15.20 8.20 -0.28
N ALA A 26 16.00 9.19 -0.69
CA ALA A 26 16.14 10.46 0.03
C ALA A 26 15.53 11.64 -0.76
N ILE A 27 14.84 12.51 -0.04
CA ILE A 27 14.33 13.80 -0.52
C ILE A 27 14.70 14.84 0.54
N ASP A 28 15.28 15.97 0.12
CA ASP A 28 15.61 17.07 1.04
C ASP A 28 14.34 17.52 1.77
N GLN A 29 14.40 17.59 3.09
CA GLN A 29 13.35 18.18 3.93
C GLN A 29 12.93 19.58 3.45
N ALA A 30 13.85 20.37 2.90
CA ALA A 30 13.53 21.70 2.36
C ALA A 30 12.61 21.65 1.13
N ASN A 31 12.62 20.56 0.38
CA ASN A 31 11.84 20.35 -0.83
C ASN A 31 10.88 19.15 -0.71
N TRP A 32 10.48 18.80 0.52
CA TRP A 32 9.75 17.57 0.82
C TRP A 32 8.44 17.42 0.04
N GLU A 33 7.77 18.52 -0.29
CA GLU A 33 6.49 18.51 -1.00
C GLU A 33 6.64 18.45 -2.52
N THR A 34 7.79 18.86 -3.06
CA THR A 34 8.00 19.07 -4.50
C THR A 34 9.04 18.13 -5.10
N GLY A 35 9.92 17.56 -4.27
CA GLY A 35 11.15 16.95 -4.75
C GLY A 35 12.11 18.00 -5.34
N PRO A 36 13.09 17.58 -6.16
CA PRO A 36 13.30 16.22 -6.65
C PRO A 36 13.90 15.27 -5.59
N GLN A 37 14.03 13.99 -5.93
CA GLN A 37 14.89 13.05 -5.21
C GLN A 37 16.32 13.61 -5.13
N GLU A 38 17.00 13.38 -4.02
CA GLU A 38 18.40 13.76 -3.85
C GLU A 38 19.31 13.13 -4.90
N SER A 39 20.24 13.90 -5.45
CA SER A 39 21.09 13.48 -6.57
C SER A 39 21.98 12.27 -6.28
N PHE A 40 22.30 12.04 -5.01
CA PHE A 40 23.08 10.87 -4.55
C PHE A 40 22.20 9.66 -4.23
N SER A 41 20.88 9.81 -4.20
CA SER A 41 19.96 8.74 -3.82
C SER A 41 19.96 7.68 -4.92
N SER A 42 20.28 6.44 -4.54
CA SER A 42 20.30 5.33 -5.49
C SER A 42 18.93 5.11 -6.13
N GLN A 43 18.92 4.76 -7.40
CA GLN A 43 17.72 4.46 -8.17
C GLN A 43 17.74 3.01 -8.63
N GLY A 44 16.53 2.44 -8.72
CA GLY A 44 16.32 1.14 -9.32
C GLY A 44 16.44 1.18 -10.85
N PRO A 45 15.97 0.11 -11.52
CA PRO A 45 15.52 -1.13 -10.90
C PRO A 45 16.71 -1.92 -10.32
N THR A 46 16.43 -2.95 -9.53
CA THR A 46 17.47 -3.91 -9.12
C THR A 46 18.04 -4.66 -10.34
N ASN A 47 19.13 -5.41 -10.16
CA ASN A 47 19.73 -6.20 -11.24
C ASN A 47 18.78 -7.25 -11.84
N ASP A 48 17.77 -7.68 -11.09
CA ASP A 48 16.71 -8.60 -11.54
C ASP A 48 15.41 -7.89 -11.97
N GLY A 49 15.44 -6.56 -12.12
CA GLY A 49 14.35 -5.78 -12.71
C GLY A 49 13.21 -5.38 -11.78
N ARG A 50 13.34 -5.59 -10.46
CA ARG A 50 12.33 -5.14 -9.49
C ARG A 50 12.42 -3.63 -9.27
N ILE A 51 11.27 -3.02 -9.00
CA ILE A 51 11.18 -1.60 -8.68
C ILE A 51 11.67 -1.36 -7.25
N LYS A 52 12.67 -0.48 -7.12
CA LYS A 52 13.24 0.02 -5.87
C LYS A 52 13.67 1.49 -6.08
N PRO A 53 13.67 2.36 -5.05
CA PRO A 53 13.30 2.09 -3.65
C PRO A 53 11.80 1.76 -3.48
N ASP A 54 11.39 1.35 -2.28
CA ASP A 54 9.98 1.08 -2.01
C ASP A 54 9.20 2.35 -1.68
N ILE A 55 9.87 3.28 -1.01
CA ILE A 55 9.33 4.54 -0.50
C ILE A 55 10.48 5.54 -0.33
N SER A 56 10.18 6.84 -0.25
CA SER A 56 11.16 7.89 0.02
C SER A 56 10.94 8.53 1.40
N GLY A 57 12.04 8.80 2.10
CA GLY A 57 12.04 9.47 3.40
C GLY A 57 12.78 10.82 3.35
N PRO A 58 12.58 11.68 4.38
CA PRO A 58 13.23 12.98 4.42
C PRO A 58 14.69 12.85 4.84
N ASP A 59 15.58 13.57 4.17
CA ASP A 59 16.93 13.87 4.64
C ASP A 59 17.13 15.40 4.76
N GLY A 60 18.36 15.90 4.84
CA GLY A 60 18.61 17.32 5.15
C GLY A 60 18.09 17.73 6.54
N VAL A 61 17.85 16.73 7.40
CA VAL A 61 17.23 16.86 8.73
C VAL A 61 18.23 17.29 9.79
N THR A 62 17.71 17.84 10.89
CA THR A 62 18.55 18.20 12.04
C THR A 62 19.22 16.95 12.61
N ARG A 63 20.54 16.98 12.73
CA ARG A 63 21.35 15.97 13.41
C ARG A 63 21.99 16.56 14.66
N TYR A 64 22.10 15.73 15.69
CA TYR A 64 22.90 16.00 16.88
C TYR A 64 24.00 14.96 16.97
N ALA A 65 25.21 15.31 16.55
CA ALA A 65 26.35 14.41 16.54
C ALA A 65 27.62 15.16 16.94
N TYR A 66 28.46 14.51 17.75
CA TYR A 66 29.77 15.04 18.18
C TYR A 66 29.73 16.46 18.78
N GLY A 67 28.67 16.78 19.54
CA GLY A 67 28.54 18.05 20.26
C GLY A 67 28.07 19.25 19.43
N GLY A 68 27.66 19.05 18.16
CA GLY A 68 27.14 20.10 17.29
C GLY A 68 25.74 19.81 16.75
N VAL A 69 24.97 20.88 16.53
CA VAL A 69 23.72 20.87 15.76
C VAL A 69 24.07 21.18 14.31
N GLY A 70 23.61 20.36 13.37
CA GLY A 70 23.76 20.61 11.93
C GLY A 70 22.69 19.90 11.13
N ARG A 71 22.75 19.99 9.80
CA ARG A 71 21.92 19.18 8.90
C ARG A 71 22.68 17.94 8.45
N GLY A 72 21.99 16.80 8.42
CA GLY A 72 22.51 15.53 7.90
C GLY A 72 21.84 15.18 6.58
N TYR A 73 22.64 14.88 5.57
CA TYR A 73 22.19 14.48 4.24
C TYR A 73 22.56 13.03 3.96
N GLY A 74 21.68 12.31 3.28
CA GLY A 74 21.87 10.91 2.93
C GLY A 74 20.64 10.05 3.15
N THR A 75 20.55 8.95 2.39
CA THR A 75 19.56 7.89 2.63
C THR A 75 19.70 7.27 4.03
N SER A 76 20.88 7.36 4.65
CA SER A 76 21.12 7.03 6.06
C SER A 76 20.32 7.89 7.05
N TYR A 77 19.90 9.09 6.67
CA TYR A 77 19.02 9.95 7.46
C TYR A 77 17.54 9.77 7.09
N ALA A 78 17.23 9.44 5.83
CA ALA A 78 15.88 9.09 5.39
C ALA A 78 15.40 7.75 5.99
N THR A 79 16.26 6.73 5.99
CA THR A 79 15.96 5.38 6.49
C THR A 79 15.41 5.36 7.93
N PRO A 80 16.04 5.99 8.93
CA PRO A 80 15.51 5.99 10.30
C PRO A 80 14.18 6.73 10.44
N HIS A 81 13.83 7.67 9.56
CA HIS A 81 12.50 8.30 9.57
C HIS A 81 11.41 7.30 9.15
N VAL A 82 11.65 6.54 8.07
CA VAL A 82 10.73 5.47 7.65
C VAL A 82 10.67 4.36 8.70
N ALA A 83 11.80 3.97 9.30
CA ALA A 83 11.82 3.00 10.40
C ALA A 83 11.05 3.51 11.64
N GLY A 84 11.14 4.80 11.95
CA GLY A 84 10.37 5.45 13.01
C GLY A 84 8.87 5.35 12.74
N ALA A 85 8.43 5.73 11.53
CA ALA A 85 7.04 5.57 11.11
C ALA A 85 6.57 4.11 11.19
N ALA A 86 7.40 3.18 10.72
CA ALA A 86 7.13 1.75 10.81
C ALA A 86 6.94 1.28 12.25
N SER A 87 7.75 1.77 13.19
CA SER A 87 7.64 1.42 14.62
C SER A 87 6.35 1.96 15.25
N LEU A 88 5.88 3.14 14.85
CA LEU A 88 4.59 3.68 15.30
C LEU A 88 3.42 2.83 14.81
N VAL A 89 3.47 2.36 13.56
CA VAL A 89 2.46 1.43 13.03
C VAL A 89 2.47 0.11 13.81
N LEU A 90 3.65 -0.47 14.05
CA LEU A 90 3.79 -1.71 14.82
C LEU A 90 3.32 -1.55 16.29
N SER A 91 3.57 -0.39 16.90
CA SER A 91 3.08 -0.09 18.25
C SER A 91 1.55 -0.11 18.31
N LYS A 92 0.88 0.41 17.28
CA LYS A 92 -0.57 0.41 17.17
C LYS A 92 -1.14 -0.95 16.72
N TYR A 93 -0.40 -1.68 15.89
CA TYR A 93 -0.81 -2.96 15.31
C TYR A 93 0.27 -4.04 15.50
N PRO A 94 0.39 -4.61 16.73
CA PRO A 94 1.50 -5.54 17.04
C PRO A 94 1.46 -6.86 16.27
N GLU A 95 0.30 -7.25 15.72
CA GLU A 95 0.13 -8.46 14.90
C GLU A 95 0.46 -8.25 13.42
N CYS A 96 0.83 -7.03 13.03
CA CYS A 96 1.22 -6.67 11.67
C CYS A 96 2.46 -7.46 11.23
N THR A 97 2.38 -8.12 10.07
CA THR A 97 3.54 -8.75 9.44
C THR A 97 4.44 -7.70 8.77
N ALA A 98 5.70 -8.04 8.51
CA ALA A 98 6.62 -7.13 7.80
C ALA A 98 6.09 -6.71 6.41
N ALA A 99 5.42 -7.63 5.70
CA ALA A 99 4.82 -7.33 4.41
C ALA A 99 3.58 -6.42 4.54
N GLN A 100 2.76 -6.59 5.58
CA GLN A 100 1.61 -5.70 5.85
C GLN A 100 2.07 -4.30 6.18
N LEU A 101 3.15 -4.22 6.96
CA LEU A 101 3.79 -2.96 7.30
C LEU A 101 4.27 -2.24 6.04
N GLN A 102 4.99 -2.94 5.17
CA GLN A 102 5.48 -2.39 3.91
C GLN A 102 4.32 -1.90 3.02
N SER A 103 3.33 -2.76 2.75
CA SER A 103 2.18 -2.41 1.90
C SER A 103 1.38 -1.23 2.47
N THR A 104 1.23 -1.15 3.79
CA THR A 104 0.55 -0.02 4.44
C THR A 104 1.32 1.27 4.24
N LEU A 105 2.63 1.28 4.53
CA LEU A 105 3.46 2.48 4.36
C LEU A 105 3.50 2.94 2.90
N GLU A 106 3.61 2.00 1.96
CA GLU A 106 3.55 2.28 0.52
C GLU A 106 2.19 2.85 0.10
N SER A 107 1.08 2.34 0.65
CA SER A 107 -0.26 2.83 0.32
C SER A 107 -0.57 4.22 0.88
N TRP A 108 0.08 4.60 1.99
CA TRP A 108 -0.09 5.94 2.56
C TRP A 108 0.86 6.97 1.96
N ALA A 109 1.92 6.50 1.27
CA ALA A 109 2.88 7.38 0.61
C ALA A 109 2.15 8.30 -0.38
N ILE A 110 2.62 9.54 -0.45
CA ILE A 110 2.14 10.49 -1.43
C ILE A 110 2.99 10.29 -2.67
N ASP A 111 2.36 9.78 -3.72
CA ASP A 111 2.96 9.53 -5.02
C ASP A 111 3.65 10.78 -5.58
N MET A 112 4.80 10.59 -6.23
CA MET A 112 5.68 11.67 -6.68
C MET A 112 6.07 11.43 -8.14
N ASP A 113 6.12 12.50 -8.93
CA ASP A 113 6.47 12.46 -10.35
C ASP A 113 5.48 11.65 -11.22
N THR A 114 5.81 10.41 -11.59
CA THR A 114 4.97 9.60 -12.49
C THR A 114 3.97 8.78 -11.69
N PRO A 115 2.66 8.76 -12.04
CA PRO A 115 1.68 7.99 -11.29
C PRO A 115 2.04 6.49 -11.16
N GLY A 116 2.15 6.03 -9.92
CA GLY A 116 2.45 4.66 -9.54
C GLY A 116 3.90 4.44 -9.10
N LYS A 117 4.16 3.24 -8.55
CA LYS A 117 5.48 2.89 -8.00
C LYS A 117 6.57 2.96 -9.08
N ASP A 118 7.65 3.70 -8.83
CA ASP A 118 8.73 3.94 -9.79
C ASP A 118 10.15 3.69 -9.20
N ASN A 119 11.18 3.78 -10.03
CA ASN A 119 12.58 3.50 -9.67
C ASN A 119 13.31 4.67 -8.97
N ILE A 120 12.64 5.80 -8.77
CA ILE A 120 13.19 7.03 -8.20
C ILE A 120 12.61 7.23 -6.79
N TYR A 121 11.29 7.35 -6.68
CA TYR A 121 10.57 7.62 -5.44
C TYR A 121 9.99 6.38 -4.79
N GLY A 122 9.95 5.25 -5.50
CA GLY A 122 9.19 4.09 -5.05
C GLY A 122 7.71 4.41 -5.11
N SER A 123 6.96 4.16 -4.04
CA SER A 123 5.53 4.50 -3.93
C SER A 123 5.29 5.98 -3.60
N GLY A 124 6.35 6.78 -3.54
CA GLY A 124 6.30 8.20 -3.21
C GLY A 124 6.92 8.53 -1.85
N ARG A 125 6.64 9.75 -1.38
CA ARG A 125 7.17 10.26 -0.12
C ARG A 125 6.36 9.74 1.08
N LEU A 126 7.05 9.38 2.15
CA LEU A 126 6.44 8.89 3.40
C LEU A 126 5.35 9.85 3.90
N ASN A 127 4.16 9.31 4.15
CA ASN A 127 3.10 10.06 4.78
C ASN A 127 2.43 9.16 5.83
N LEU A 128 2.51 9.60 7.09
CA LEU A 128 2.09 8.78 8.21
C LEU A 128 0.66 9.11 8.61
N LEU A 129 -0.27 8.27 8.19
CA LEU A 129 -1.70 8.42 8.50
C LEU A 129 -2.08 7.55 9.71
N LEU A 130 -1.63 7.91 10.91
CA LEU A 130 -1.88 7.12 12.14
C LEU A 130 -3.36 6.89 12.46
N PHE A 131 -4.27 7.66 11.90
CA PHE A 131 -5.71 7.49 12.08
C PHE A 131 -6.38 6.70 10.95
N ALA A 132 -5.67 6.43 9.84
CA ALA A 132 -6.17 5.55 8.81
C ALA A 132 -6.28 4.12 9.35
N PRO A 133 -7.36 3.38 9.02
CA PRO A 133 -7.48 1.98 9.35
C PRO A 133 -6.33 1.20 8.71
N PHE A 134 -5.53 0.55 9.56
CA PHE A 134 -4.70 -0.57 9.14
C PHE A 134 -5.63 -1.72 8.76
N GLY A 135 -5.82 -1.92 7.47
CA GLY A 135 -6.69 -2.97 6.97
C GLY A 135 -6.09 -4.33 7.29
N LEU A 136 -6.60 -5.01 8.32
CA LEU A 136 -6.44 -6.44 8.49
C LEU A 136 -7.71 -7.13 7.99
N LEU A 137 -7.60 -8.21 7.21
CA LEU A 137 -8.79 -8.92 6.73
C LEU A 137 -9.69 -9.40 7.88
N LYS A 138 -9.13 -9.66 9.08
CA LYS A 138 -9.93 -10.02 10.26
C LYS A 138 -10.98 -8.97 10.61
N ASP A 139 -10.71 -7.68 10.36
CA ASP A 139 -11.58 -6.56 10.67
C ASP A 139 -12.58 -6.23 9.55
N LEU A 140 -12.46 -6.86 8.38
CA LEU A 140 -13.37 -6.70 7.25
C LEU A 140 -14.83 -6.81 7.71
N LYS A 141 -15.62 -5.80 7.36
CA LYS A 141 -17.07 -5.77 7.52
C LYS A 141 -17.75 -5.75 6.16
N VAL A 142 -18.83 -6.51 6.01
CA VAL A 142 -19.63 -6.56 4.78
C VAL A 142 -21.08 -6.26 5.13
N TYR A 143 -21.61 -5.16 4.63
CA TYR A 143 -22.96 -4.69 4.97
C TYR A 143 -23.65 -3.97 3.80
N PRO A 144 -25.00 -3.92 3.78
CA PRO A 144 -25.89 -4.65 4.67
C PRO A 144 -25.91 -6.15 4.35
N ASN A 145 -25.98 -6.96 5.39
CA ASN A 145 -26.08 -8.41 5.27
C ASN A 145 -27.06 -8.93 6.34
N PRO A 146 -28.29 -9.32 5.99
CA PRO A 146 -28.79 -9.54 4.63
C PRO A 146 -28.96 -8.28 3.78
N PHE A 147 -28.71 -8.40 2.47
CA PHE A 147 -29.02 -7.39 1.47
C PHE A 147 -30.50 -7.51 1.05
N ARG A 148 -31.25 -6.40 1.13
CA ARG A 148 -32.71 -6.37 1.03
C ARG A 148 -33.17 -5.26 0.09
N PRO A 149 -33.27 -5.54 -1.23
CA PRO A 149 -33.70 -4.54 -2.19
C PRO A 149 -35.10 -3.98 -1.93
N SER A 150 -36.00 -4.78 -1.35
CA SER A 150 -37.36 -4.37 -0.97
C SER A 150 -37.39 -3.34 0.16
N GLU A 151 -36.36 -3.30 1.01
CA GLU A 151 -36.18 -2.30 2.08
C GLU A 151 -35.33 -1.10 1.61
N GLY A 152 -35.07 -0.98 0.30
CA GLY A 152 -34.34 0.15 -0.27
C GLY A 152 -32.82 -0.01 -0.31
N HIS A 153 -32.26 -1.17 0.03
CA HIS A 153 -30.82 -1.40 -0.12
C HIS A 153 -30.42 -1.40 -1.60
N THR A 154 -29.49 -0.52 -1.97
CA THR A 154 -29.00 -0.37 -3.36
C THR A 154 -27.58 -0.86 -3.55
N ARG A 155 -26.77 -0.89 -2.48
CA ARG A 155 -25.34 -1.22 -2.52
C ARG A 155 -24.93 -2.11 -1.35
N ILE A 156 -23.88 -2.90 -1.56
CA ILE A 156 -23.16 -3.64 -0.53
C ILE A 156 -21.77 -3.04 -0.42
N VAL A 157 -21.35 -2.75 0.81
CA VAL A 157 -20.06 -2.18 1.15
C VAL A 157 -19.19 -3.26 1.79
N PHE A 158 -17.99 -3.42 1.26
CA PHE A 158 -16.88 -4.09 1.92
C PHE A 158 -16.02 -2.99 2.54
N ASP A 159 -15.99 -2.93 3.86
CA ASP A 159 -15.34 -1.88 4.64
C ASP A 159 -14.17 -2.47 5.45
N LYS A 160 -13.18 -1.62 5.76
CA LYS A 160 -11.92 -1.98 6.43
C LYS A 160 -11.09 -2.98 5.63
N LEU A 161 -10.93 -2.71 4.34
CA LEU A 161 -10.12 -3.53 3.44
C LEU A 161 -8.62 -3.32 3.69
N THR A 162 -7.82 -4.34 3.40
CA THR A 162 -6.36 -4.17 3.27
C THR A 162 -6.08 -3.32 2.02
N PRO A 163 -5.00 -2.52 1.98
CA PRO A 163 -4.70 -1.65 0.83
C PRO A 163 -4.60 -2.37 -0.51
N ASP A 164 -4.25 -3.65 -0.49
CA ASP A 164 -4.02 -4.54 -1.63
C ASP A 164 -5.12 -5.61 -1.77
N ALA A 165 -6.29 -5.37 -1.19
CA ALA A 165 -7.37 -6.34 -1.17
C ALA A 165 -7.91 -6.61 -2.58
N ARG A 166 -8.30 -7.86 -2.82
CA ARG A 166 -9.02 -8.31 -4.00
C ARG A 166 -10.25 -9.09 -3.57
N ILE A 167 -11.40 -8.67 -4.05
CA ILE A 167 -12.70 -9.22 -3.68
C ILE A 167 -13.29 -9.94 -4.87
N ARG A 168 -13.70 -11.19 -4.66
CA ARG A 168 -14.45 -11.99 -5.64
C ARG A 168 -15.73 -12.51 -5.00
N ILE A 169 -16.85 -12.39 -5.70
CA ILE A 169 -18.16 -12.84 -5.24
C ILE A 169 -18.66 -13.94 -6.14
N PHE A 170 -19.12 -15.04 -5.55
CA PHE A 170 -19.56 -16.24 -6.24
C PHE A 170 -21.00 -16.60 -5.86
N ALA A 171 -21.75 -17.16 -6.81
CA ALA A 171 -22.97 -17.88 -6.52
C ALA A 171 -22.64 -19.24 -5.86
N LEU A 172 -23.63 -19.88 -5.21
CA LEU A 172 -23.46 -21.25 -4.66
C LEU A 172 -23.11 -22.30 -5.73
N SER A 173 -23.43 -22.04 -7.00
CA SER A 173 -23.01 -22.86 -8.14
C SER A 173 -21.51 -22.77 -8.45
N GLY A 174 -20.78 -21.83 -7.84
CA GLY A 174 -19.38 -21.53 -8.14
C GLY A 174 -19.17 -20.49 -9.24
N GLU A 175 -20.25 -19.97 -9.84
CA GLU A 175 -20.18 -18.92 -10.85
C GLU A 175 -19.66 -17.61 -10.25
N LEU A 176 -18.71 -16.96 -10.93
CA LEU A 176 -18.16 -15.66 -10.53
C LEU A 176 -19.12 -14.52 -10.90
N VAL A 177 -19.68 -13.88 -9.88
CA VAL A 177 -20.71 -12.84 -9.99
C VAL A 177 -20.10 -11.44 -10.09
N ALA A 178 -19.08 -11.14 -9.28
CA ALA A 178 -18.40 -9.84 -9.27
C ALA A 178 -16.92 -9.98 -8.87
N ASN A 179 -16.09 -9.04 -9.34
CA ASN A 179 -14.67 -8.95 -9.03
C ASN A 179 -14.30 -7.47 -8.90
N SER A 180 -13.67 -7.09 -7.79
CA SER A 180 -13.20 -5.71 -7.58
C SER A 180 -11.96 -5.35 -8.41
N GLY A 181 -11.24 -6.36 -8.92
CA GLY A 181 -9.84 -6.16 -9.32
C GLY A 181 -8.95 -6.03 -8.09
N GLU A 182 -7.72 -5.60 -8.32
CA GLU A 182 -6.78 -5.28 -7.24
C GLU A 182 -7.02 -3.85 -6.79
N LEU A 183 -7.37 -3.72 -5.52
CA LEU A 183 -7.47 -2.42 -4.87
C LEU A 183 -6.05 -1.91 -4.57
N ARG A 184 -5.88 -0.59 -4.65
CA ARG A 184 -4.66 0.19 -4.43
C ARG A 184 -4.93 1.30 -3.43
N GLY A 185 -4.95 0.91 -2.15
CA GLY A 185 -5.16 1.83 -1.03
C GLY A 185 -6.62 2.15 -0.72
N GLU A 186 -7.60 1.58 -1.44
CA GLU A 186 -9.00 1.79 -1.10
C GLU A 186 -9.39 1.05 0.19
N GLU A 187 -9.85 1.81 1.18
CA GLU A 187 -10.33 1.28 2.46
C GLU A 187 -11.70 0.59 2.33
N MET A 188 -12.44 0.93 1.28
CA MET A 188 -13.76 0.37 1.00
C MET A 188 -13.97 0.07 -0.48
N TRP A 189 -14.73 -0.98 -0.73
CA TRP A 189 -15.26 -1.29 -2.05
C TRP A 189 -16.78 -1.31 -1.99
N VAL A 190 -17.39 -0.42 -2.77
CA VAL A 190 -18.85 -0.28 -2.84
C VAL A 190 -19.34 -0.94 -4.12
N TRP A 191 -20.18 -1.95 -3.98
CA TRP A 191 -20.71 -2.73 -5.09
C TRP A 191 -22.23 -2.57 -5.18
N ASP A 192 -22.74 -2.26 -6.38
CA ASP A 192 -24.18 -2.06 -6.64
C ASP A 192 -25.01 -3.37 -6.63
N ALA A 193 -24.46 -4.48 -6.13
CA ALA A 193 -25.12 -5.78 -6.04
C ALA A 193 -25.72 -6.23 -7.39
N LYS A 194 -24.90 -6.16 -8.44
CA LYS A 194 -25.22 -6.62 -9.80
C LYS A 194 -24.18 -7.62 -10.29
N ASN A 195 -24.62 -8.58 -11.10
CA ASN A 195 -23.71 -9.49 -11.79
C ASN A 195 -23.00 -8.79 -12.97
N ARG A 196 -22.12 -9.51 -13.65
CA ARG A 196 -21.37 -9.04 -14.84
C ARG A 196 -22.23 -8.62 -16.03
N GLU A 197 -23.49 -9.02 -16.07
CA GLU A 197 -24.45 -8.64 -17.11
C GLU A 197 -25.31 -7.43 -16.70
N GLU A 198 -24.91 -6.70 -15.64
CA GLU A 198 -25.65 -5.58 -15.05
C GLU A 198 -27.03 -5.95 -14.48
N ARG A 199 -27.28 -7.25 -14.27
CA ARG A 199 -28.53 -7.75 -13.71
C ARG A 199 -28.48 -7.78 -12.18
N LYS A 200 -29.59 -7.40 -11.56
CA LYS A 200 -29.78 -7.50 -10.10
C LYS A 200 -29.65 -8.95 -9.65
N LEU A 201 -29.07 -9.16 -8.48
CA LEU A 201 -28.96 -10.49 -7.88
C LEU A 201 -30.32 -11.16 -7.69
N ALA A 202 -30.35 -12.47 -7.95
CA ALA A 202 -31.44 -13.33 -7.52
C ALA A 202 -31.43 -13.50 -5.99
N ARG A 203 -32.58 -13.84 -5.39
CA ARG A 203 -32.60 -14.21 -3.97
C ARG A 203 -31.71 -15.43 -3.75
N GLY A 204 -31.01 -15.46 -2.63
CA GLY A 204 -30.14 -16.60 -2.30
C GLY A 204 -28.92 -16.18 -1.51
N ILE A 205 -27.99 -17.12 -1.37
CA ILE A 205 -26.72 -16.92 -0.68
C ILE A 205 -25.62 -16.80 -1.73
N TYR A 206 -24.75 -15.82 -1.55
CA TYR A 206 -23.54 -15.61 -2.31
C TYR A 206 -22.35 -15.74 -1.38
N ILE A 207 -21.24 -16.27 -1.89
CA ILE A 207 -19.98 -16.41 -1.14
C ILE A 207 -19.04 -15.33 -1.62
N TYR A 208 -18.46 -14.57 -0.69
CA TYR A 208 -17.36 -13.67 -1.04
C TYR A 208 -16.04 -14.27 -0.56
N LEU A 209 -14.99 -14.01 -1.33
CA LEU A 209 -13.61 -14.30 -1.02
C LEU A 209 -12.83 -12.99 -1.15
N VAL A 210 -12.29 -12.51 -0.03
CA VAL A 210 -11.34 -11.40 -0.01
C VAL A 210 -9.96 -11.97 0.21
N THR A 211 -9.02 -11.58 -0.63
CA THR A 211 -7.59 -11.96 -0.55
C THR A 211 -6.71 -10.74 -0.61
N ASN A 212 -5.48 -10.84 -0.13
CA ASN A 212 -4.46 -9.81 -0.34
C ASN A 212 -3.17 -10.41 -0.96
N SER A 213 -2.20 -9.56 -1.28
CA SER A 213 -0.94 -9.97 -1.91
C SER A 213 -0.08 -10.89 -1.02
N GLN A 214 -0.39 -10.94 0.28
CA GLN A 214 0.30 -11.76 1.28
C GLN A 214 -0.32 -13.14 1.47
N GLY A 215 -1.38 -13.46 0.74
CA GLY A 215 -2.06 -14.74 0.84
C GLY A 215 -3.02 -14.84 2.02
N GLU A 216 -3.26 -13.76 2.77
CA GLU A 216 -4.40 -13.73 3.69
C GLU A 216 -5.69 -13.89 2.90
N LYS A 217 -6.64 -14.61 3.49
CA LYS A 217 -7.94 -14.84 2.89
C LYS A 217 -9.03 -14.74 3.94
N LYS A 218 -10.13 -14.08 3.58
CA LYS A 218 -11.37 -14.11 4.34
C LYS A 218 -12.52 -14.53 3.44
N ILE A 219 -13.23 -15.56 3.89
CA ILE A 219 -14.42 -16.09 3.22
C ILE A 219 -15.62 -15.74 4.09
N GLY A 220 -16.68 -15.29 3.44
CA GLY A 220 -17.96 -15.10 4.11
C GLY A 220 -19.12 -15.19 3.14
N LYS A 221 -20.31 -14.85 3.64
CA LYS A 221 -21.57 -15.07 2.93
C LYS A 221 -22.34 -13.76 2.88
N ILE A 222 -23.01 -13.50 1.76
CA ILE A 222 -24.01 -12.44 1.61
C ILE A 222 -25.35 -13.12 1.37
N ALA A 223 -26.34 -12.84 2.20
CA ALA A 223 -27.71 -13.26 1.95
C ALA A 223 -28.47 -12.16 1.22
N VAL A 224 -29.06 -12.48 0.06
CA VAL A 224 -29.97 -11.59 -0.67
C VAL A 224 -31.40 -12.05 -0.42
N VAL A 225 -32.18 -11.20 0.23
CA VAL A 225 -33.59 -11.45 0.56
C VAL A 225 -34.42 -10.42 -0.21
N LYS A 226 -35.51 -10.87 -0.84
CA LYS A 226 -36.46 -10.02 -1.55
C LYS A 226 -37.74 -9.91 -0.73
#